data_AF-A0A435EWP5-F1
#
_entry.id   AF-A0A435EWP5-F1
#
_cell.length_a   1.000
_cell.length_b   1.000
_cell.length_c   1.000
_cell.angle_alpha   90.00
_cell.angle_beta   90.00
_cell.angle_gamma   90.00
#
_symmetry.space_group_name_H-M   'P 1'
#
loop_
_entity.id
_entity.type
_entity.pdbx_description
1 polymer ?
#
loop_
_entity_poly.entity_id
_entity_poly.type
_entity_poly.pdbx_seq_one_letter_code
_entity_poly.pdbx_strand_id
1 'polypeptide(L)'
;MEQVTLNAEGISATIVGQGAELVSLRDGDGTELLWQAGPAWRRHSPVLFPIVGRLKGDQLRHRGQTYPMTQHGFARDRRFAWAEQGPTSCTLVLSDNAETRTHYP
;
A
#
# COMPACT_ATOMS: atom_id res chain seq x y z
N MET A 1 -14.84 -0.20 -2.56
CA MET A 1 -13.63 -0.88 -2.05
C MET A 1 -13.85 -1.11 -0.57
N GLU A 2 -13.40 -2.25 -0.05
CA GLU A 2 -13.46 -2.52 1.40
C GLU A 2 -12.47 -1.60 2.13
N GLN A 3 -12.94 -0.89 3.15
CA GLN A 3 -12.17 0.06 3.93
C GLN A 3 -12.52 -0.06 5.41
N VAL A 4 -11.57 0.27 6.28
CA VAL A 4 -11.73 0.33 7.74
C VAL A 4 -11.35 1.73 8.20
N THR A 5 -12.16 2.31 9.09
CA THR A 5 -11.82 3.55 9.79
C THR A 5 -11.55 3.23 11.26
N LEU A 6 -10.33 3.54 11.70
CA LEU A 6 -9.87 3.44 13.07
C LEU A 6 -10.08 4.78 13.77
N ASN A 7 -10.35 4.75 15.07
CA ASN A 7 -10.45 5.95 15.90
C ASN A 7 -9.69 5.74 17.21
N ALA A 8 -8.75 6.62 17.53
CA ALA A 8 -8.00 6.57 18.78
C ALA A 8 -7.59 7.98 19.20
N GLU A 9 -7.84 8.36 20.45
CA GLU A 9 -7.35 9.62 21.04
C GLU A 9 -7.69 10.89 20.22
N GLY A 10 -8.89 10.92 19.62
CA GLY A 10 -9.34 12.02 18.77
C GLY A 10 -8.78 12.00 17.34
N ILE A 11 -7.93 11.04 16.99
CA ILE A 11 -7.44 10.84 15.63
C ILE A 11 -8.31 9.80 14.92
N SER A 12 -8.64 10.05 13.65
CA SER A 12 -9.28 9.06 12.78
C SER A 12 -8.40 8.71 11.58
N ALA A 13 -8.33 7.43 11.25
CA ALA A 13 -7.51 6.93 10.15
C ALA A 13 -8.33 5.97 9.28
N THR A 14 -8.41 6.20 7.98
CA THR A 14 -9.10 5.31 7.03
C THR A 14 -8.11 4.58 6.15
N ILE A 15 -8.19 3.25 6.14
CA ILE A 15 -7.33 2.35 5.38
C ILE A 15 -8.18 1.57 4.38
N VAL A 16 -7.73 1.45 3.13
CA VAL A 16 -8.37 0.60 2.11
C VAL A 16 -7.59 -0.70 1.92
N GLY A 17 -8.30 -1.80 1.66
CA GLY A 17 -7.64 -3.10 1.42
C GLY A 17 -6.78 -3.15 0.14
N GLN A 18 -7.02 -2.23 -0.81
CA GLN A 18 -6.18 -2.08 -1.99
C GLN A 18 -4.85 -1.42 -1.60
N GLY A 19 -3.74 -2.15 -1.76
CA GLY A 19 -2.41 -1.66 -1.42
C GLY A 19 -2.15 -1.44 0.07
N ALA A 20 -3.09 -1.84 0.95
CA ALA A 20 -3.11 -1.46 2.36
C ALA A 20 -2.88 0.04 2.57
N GLU A 21 -3.46 0.87 1.69
CA GLU A 21 -3.19 2.31 1.65
C GLU A 21 -4.00 3.05 2.74
N LEU A 22 -3.32 3.86 3.55
CA LEU A 22 -3.95 4.89 4.37
C LEU A 22 -4.42 6.01 3.43
N VAL A 23 -5.72 6.28 3.39
CA VAL A 23 -6.33 7.25 2.46
C VAL A 23 -6.85 8.51 3.15
N SER A 24 -6.99 8.48 4.48
CA SER A 24 -7.35 9.64 5.29
C SER A 24 -6.73 9.52 6.67
N LEU A 25 -6.23 10.64 7.19
CA LEU A 25 -5.76 10.78 8.56
C LEU A 25 -6.20 12.15 9.07
N ARG A 26 -7.10 12.19 10.04
CA ARG A 26 -7.63 13.44 10.59
C ARG A 26 -7.32 13.58 12.06
N ASP A 27 -7.01 14.81 12.47
CA ASP A 27 -6.89 15.17 13.88
C ASP A 27 -8.26 15.35 14.57
N GLY A 28 -8.24 15.69 15.86
CA GLY A 28 -9.44 15.86 16.69
C GLY A 28 -10.33 17.04 16.29
N ASP A 29 -9.79 18.00 15.52
CA ASP A 29 -10.54 19.12 14.98
C ASP A 29 -11.13 18.79 13.58
N GLY A 30 -10.84 17.60 13.07
CA GLY A 30 -11.30 17.11 11.77
C GLY A 30 -10.45 17.56 10.59
N THR A 31 -9.28 18.17 10.84
CA THR A 31 -8.35 18.60 9.79
C THR A 31 -7.77 17.37 9.10
N GLU A 32 -7.89 17.31 7.77
CA GLU A 32 -7.25 16.28 6.98
C GLU A 32 -5.74 16.55 6.86
N LEU A 33 -4.94 15.61 7.38
CA LEU A 33 -3.49 15.69 7.39
C LEU A 33 -2.86 15.03 6.16
N LEU A 34 -3.60 14.16 5.46
CA LEU A 34 -3.09 13.40 4.33
C LEU A 34 -3.51 14.01 2.98
N TRP A 35 -2.60 13.98 2.01
CA TRP A 35 -2.89 14.38 0.64
C TRP A 35 -4.00 13.53 0.00
N GLN A 36 -4.99 14.19 -0.60
CA GLN A 36 -6.25 13.57 -1.09
C GLN A 36 -6.18 13.14 -2.58
N ALA A 37 -5.03 12.62 -3.02
CA ALA A 37 -4.85 12.01 -4.36
C ALA A 37 -5.29 12.87 -5.58
N GLY A 38 -5.03 14.18 -5.54
CA GLY A 38 -5.38 15.13 -6.59
C GLY A 38 -4.56 15.00 -7.90
N PRO A 39 -4.76 15.90 -8.88
CA PRO A 39 -4.13 15.77 -10.20
C PRO A 39 -2.59 15.82 -10.19
N ALA A 40 -1.99 16.49 -9.21
CA ALA A 40 -0.54 16.54 -9.06
C ALA A 40 0.07 15.18 -8.67
N TRP A 41 -0.67 14.37 -7.90
CA TRP A 41 -0.26 13.03 -7.51
C TRP A 41 -1.48 12.19 -7.14
N ARG A 42 -1.71 11.10 -7.87
CA ARG A 42 -2.95 10.31 -7.82
C ARG A 42 -3.02 9.25 -6.71
N ARG A 43 -2.19 9.37 -5.67
CA ARG A 43 -2.12 8.43 -4.54
C ARG A 43 -2.07 9.19 -3.21
N HIS A 44 -2.32 8.51 -2.10
CA HIS A 44 -2.34 9.10 -0.75
C HIS A 44 -1.03 8.76 -0.01
N SER A 45 -0.82 7.47 0.27
CA SER A 45 0.36 6.96 0.98
C SER A 45 0.65 5.50 0.56
N PRO A 46 1.16 5.27 -0.65
CA PRO A 46 1.34 3.93 -1.18
C PRO A 46 2.41 3.13 -0.41
N VAL A 47 2.13 1.84 -0.18
CA VAL A 47 3.12 0.89 0.33
C VAL A 47 4.10 0.49 -0.78
N LEU A 48 5.41 0.62 -0.52
CA LEU A 48 6.49 0.40 -1.49
C LEU A 48 7.17 -0.94 -1.20
N PHE A 49 6.79 -1.99 -1.95
CA PHE A 49 7.32 -3.34 -1.77
C PHE A 49 7.15 -4.14 -3.09
N PRO A 50 8.10 -5.03 -3.47
CA PRO A 50 9.29 -5.46 -2.73
C PRO A 50 10.54 -4.57 -2.92
N ILE A 51 10.42 -3.44 -3.62
CA ILE A 51 11.52 -2.50 -3.81
C ILE A 51 11.11 -1.06 -3.52
N VAL A 52 12.10 -0.20 -3.29
CA VAL A 52 11.94 1.26 -3.20
C VAL A 52 12.65 1.91 -4.39
N GLY A 53 12.01 2.91 -5.01
CA GLY A 53 12.55 3.61 -6.18
C GLY A 53 12.37 2.81 -7.47
N ARG A 54 13.22 3.07 -8.46
CA ARG A 54 13.16 2.45 -9.79
C ARG A 54 14.45 1.67 -10.05
N LEU A 55 14.34 0.45 -10.57
CA LEU A 55 15.50 -0.32 -11.03
C LEU A 55 15.91 0.14 -12.43
N LYS A 56 17.20 0.00 -12.74
CA LYS A 56 17.71 0.27 -14.08
C LYS A 56 17.01 -0.65 -15.10
N GLY A 57 16.37 -0.05 -16.10
CA GLY A 57 15.65 -0.78 -17.14
C GLY A 57 14.41 -1.54 -16.65
N ASP A 58 13.88 -1.19 -15.48
CA ASP A 58 12.71 -1.84 -14.87
C ASP A 58 12.87 -3.36 -14.69
N GLN A 59 14.08 -3.79 -14.34
CA GLN A 59 14.45 -5.19 -14.26
C GLN A 59 15.20 -5.52 -12.96
N LEU A 60 14.77 -6.60 -12.32
CA LEU A 60 15.49 -7.29 -11.26
C LEU A 60 16.25 -8.47 -11.86
N ARG A 61 17.54 -8.62 -11.57
CA ARG A 61 18.31 -9.80 -11.95
C ARG A 61 18.61 -10.64 -10.72
N HIS A 62 18.17 -11.90 -10.73
CA HIS A 62 18.38 -12.83 -9.63
C HIS A 62 18.73 -14.22 -10.18
N ARG A 63 19.83 -14.82 -9.70
CA ARG A 63 20.30 -16.17 -10.10
C ARG A 63 20.35 -16.40 -11.62
N GLY A 64 20.84 -15.40 -12.35
CA GLY A 64 20.97 -15.46 -13.81
C GLY A 64 19.68 -15.19 -14.59
N GLN A 65 18.53 -15.09 -13.92
CA GLN A 65 17.23 -14.77 -14.51
C GLN A 65 16.87 -13.29 -14.33
N THR A 66 16.04 -12.78 -15.24
CA THR A 66 15.56 -11.40 -15.25
C THR A 66 14.06 -11.37 -15.01
N TYR A 67 13.62 -10.49 -14.12
CA TYR A 67 12.23 -10.31 -13.73
C TYR A 67 11.81 -8.85 -13.96
N PRO A 68 10.67 -8.59 -14.62
CA PRO A 68 10.16 -7.23 -14.78
C PRO A 68 9.74 -6.67 -13.42
N MET A 69 10.15 -5.44 -13.11
CA MET A 69 9.86 -4.79 -11.83
C MET A 69 9.59 -3.30 -12.04
N THR A 70 8.36 -2.89 -11.76
CA THR A 70 7.94 -1.49 -11.86
C THR A 70 8.50 -0.65 -10.71
N GLN A 71 8.54 0.66 -10.90
CA GLN A 71 8.91 1.60 -9.84
C GLN A 71 8.10 1.33 -8.55
N HIS A 72 8.78 1.30 -7.41
CA HIS A 72 8.26 1.02 -6.06
C HIS A 72 7.62 -0.36 -5.89
N GLY A 73 7.90 -1.31 -6.79
CA GLY A 73 7.34 -2.65 -6.74
C GLY A 73 5.85 -2.69 -7.03
N PHE A 74 5.18 -3.73 -6.55
CA PHE A 74 3.80 -4.04 -6.91
C PHE A 74 2.81 -4.01 -5.74
N ALA A 75 3.25 -3.93 -4.48
CA ALA A 75 2.36 -4.07 -3.32
C ALA A 75 1.18 -3.09 -3.34
N ARG A 76 1.41 -1.80 -3.61
CA ARG A 76 0.35 -0.77 -3.74
C ARG A 76 -0.74 -1.08 -4.78
N ASP A 77 -0.46 -1.99 -5.72
CA ASP A 77 -1.37 -2.37 -6.80
C ASP A 77 -2.05 -3.73 -6.53
N ARG A 78 -1.80 -4.37 -5.37
CA ARG A 78 -2.42 -5.63 -4.95
C ARG A 78 -3.46 -5.44 -3.86
N ARG A 79 -4.47 -6.32 -3.82
CA ARG A 79 -5.39 -6.41 -2.69
C ARG A 79 -4.73 -7.19 -1.56
N PHE A 80 -4.70 -6.59 -0.38
CA PHE A 80 -4.31 -7.27 0.86
C PHE A 80 -5.55 -7.92 1.49
N ALA A 81 -5.34 -9.03 2.21
CA ALA A 81 -6.36 -9.66 3.03
C ALA A 81 -6.37 -9.02 4.42
N TRP A 82 -7.56 -8.75 4.97
CA TRP A 82 -7.71 -8.35 6.36
C TRP A 82 -7.49 -9.57 7.27
N ALA A 83 -6.45 -9.52 8.09
CA ALA A 83 -6.19 -10.54 9.10
C ALA A 83 -6.87 -10.18 10.42
N GLU A 84 -6.85 -8.90 10.80
CA GLU A 84 -7.47 -8.38 12.02
C GLU A 84 -8.10 -7.02 11.76
N GLN A 85 -9.25 -6.78 12.39
CA GLN A 85 -9.94 -5.49 12.36
C GLN A 85 -10.46 -5.19 13.77
N GLY A 86 -10.12 -4.02 14.28
CA GLY A 86 -10.57 -3.52 15.57
C GLY A 86 -10.90 -2.02 15.50
N PRO A 87 -11.36 -1.43 16.63
CA PRO A 87 -11.74 -0.02 16.66
C PRO A 87 -10.54 0.93 16.52
N THR A 88 -9.36 0.51 16.97
CA THR A 88 -8.15 1.35 17.06
C THR A 88 -6.96 0.79 16.29
N SER A 89 -7.05 -0.44 15.77
CA SER A 89 -6.01 -1.10 15.00
C SER A 89 -6.59 -2.04 13.93
N CYS A 90 -5.79 -2.32 12.90
CA CYS A 90 -6.08 -3.35 11.91
C CYS A 90 -4.78 -3.95 11.38
N THR A 91 -4.84 -5.20 10.93
CA THR A 91 -3.71 -5.92 10.31
C THR A 91 -4.13 -6.40 8.93
N LEU A 92 -3.32 -6.08 7.91
CA LEU A 92 -3.50 -6.54 6.54
C LEU A 92 -2.30 -7.35 6.08
N VAL A 93 -2.55 -8.40 5.31
CA VAL A 93 -1.53 -9.35 4.84
C VAL A 93 -1.55 -9.43 3.32
N LEU A 94 -0.36 -9.35 2.72
CA LEU A 94 -0.12 -9.69 1.32
C LEU A 94 0.77 -10.94 1.28
N SER A 95 0.23 -12.01 0.71
CA SER A 95 0.98 -13.22 0.40
C SER A 95 1.35 -13.25 -1.07
N ASP A 96 2.43 -13.94 -1.41
CA ASP A 96 2.81 -14.15 -2.79
C ASP A 96 1.80 -15.06 -3.52
N ASN A 97 1.75 -14.91 -4.83
CA ASN A 97 0.94 -15.73 -5.72
C ASN A 97 1.70 -15.98 -7.04
N ALA A 98 1.09 -16.75 -7.95
CA ALA A 98 1.70 -17.07 -9.23
C ALA A 98 2.12 -15.82 -10.03
N GLU A 99 1.34 -14.74 -9.97
CA GLU A 99 1.63 -13.50 -10.68
C GLU A 99 2.82 -12.76 -10.05
N THR A 100 2.83 -12.56 -8.73
CA THR A 100 3.93 -11.84 -8.04
C THR A 100 5.25 -12.57 -8.18
N ARG A 101 5.23 -13.91 -8.23
CA ARG A 101 6.43 -14.74 -8.47
C ARG A 101 7.03 -14.56 -9.87
N THR A 102 6.27 -14.03 -10.84
CA THR A 102 6.82 -13.65 -12.15
C THR A 102 7.62 -12.34 -12.10
N HIS A 103 7.44 -11.54 -11.04
CA HIS A 103 8.13 -10.26 -10.82
C HIS A 103 9.21 -10.34 -9.74
N TYR A 104 9.01 -11.18 -8.72
CA TYR A 104 9.91 -11.31 -7.57
C TYR A 104 9.94 -12.77 -7.11
N PRO A 105 11.04 -13.51 -7.40
CA PRO A 105 11.15 -14.95 -7.14
C PRO A 105 11.34 -15.29 -5.65
#